data_AF-A0A3G2C9Z3-F1
#
_entry.id   AF-A0A3G2C9Z3-F1
#
_cell.length_a   1.000
_cell.length_b   1.000
_cell.length_c   1.000
_cell.angle_alpha   90.00
_cell.angle_beta   90.00
_cell.angle_gamma   90.00
#
_symmetry.space_group_name_H-M   'P 1'
#
loop_
_entity.id
_entity.type
_entity.pdbx_description
1 polymer ?
#
loop_
_entity_poly.entity_id
_entity_poly.type
_entity_poly.pdbx_seq_one_letter_code
_entity_poly.pdbx_strand_id
1 'polypeptide(L)'
;MPDIYIKFNDTFDGNGALYCDNDALISLYTDVASIINVPVMMEVRLINKRGRVVCDSSHSTYVSLESNDRYRVTDRTLLITEAFDDFRNASQ
;
A
#
# COMPACT_ATOMS: atom_id res chain seq x y z
N MET A 1 -15.05 12.94 8.87
CA MET A 1 -14.36 11.65 9.08
C MET A 1 -14.65 10.81 7.85
N PRO A 2 -13.64 10.35 7.09
CA PRO A 2 -13.88 9.39 6.02
C PRO A 2 -14.17 8.02 6.63
N ASP A 3 -15.22 7.36 6.15
CA ASP A 3 -15.55 5.99 6.53
C ASP A 3 -14.67 5.04 5.70
N ILE A 4 -13.80 4.28 6.37
CA ILE A 4 -12.94 3.28 5.75
C ILE A 4 -13.65 1.93 5.83
N TYR A 5 -13.96 1.33 4.69
CA TYR A 5 -14.53 -0.01 4.59
C TYR A 5 -13.46 -0.99 4.14
N ILE A 6 -13.02 -1.86 5.05
CA ILE A 6 -12.09 -2.95 4.76
C ILE A 6 -12.92 -4.22 4.57
N LYS A 7 -12.92 -4.77 3.36
CA LYS A 7 -13.55 -6.06 3.05
C LYS A 7 -12.47 -7.13 3.05
N PHE A 8 -12.58 -8.09 3.96
CA PHE A 8 -11.71 -9.26 4.00
C PHE A 8 -12.22 -10.30 3.01
N ASN A 9 -11.32 -10.91 2.24
CA ASN A 9 -11.61 -12.14 1.52
C ASN A 9 -11.37 -13.30 2.49
N ASP A 10 -12.35 -14.19 2.63
CA ASP A 10 -12.30 -15.33 3.54
C ASP A 10 -11.13 -16.25 3.17
N THR A 11 -10.05 -16.25 3.96
CA THR A 11 -9.04 -17.30 3.91
C THR A 11 -9.49 -18.45 4.80
N PHE A 12 -10.12 -19.46 4.18
CA PHE A 12 -10.46 -20.72 4.83
C PHE A 12 -9.18 -21.53 5.13
N ASP A 13 -8.80 -21.62 6.39
CA ASP A 13 -7.72 -22.48 6.91
C ASP A 13 -8.23 -23.85 7.37
N GLY A 14 -9.39 -24.29 6.84
CA GLY A 14 -9.90 -25.66 7.01
C GLY A 14 -10.46 -26.01 8.39
N ASN A 15 -10.32 -25.14 9.41
CA ASN A 15 -10.81 -25.39 10.78
C ASN A 15 -11.96 -24.48 11.23
N GLY A 16 -12.48 -23.60 10.35
CA GLY A 16 -13.69 -22.80 10.63
C GLY A 16 -13.53 -21.78 11.75
N ALA A 17 -12.32 -21.50 12.20
CA ALA A 17 -12.02 -20.46 13.18
C ALA A 17 -11.63 -19.17 12.43
N LEU A 18 -12.48 -18.14 12.52
CA LEU A 18 -12.10 -16.78 12.12
C LEU A 18 -10.98 -16.29 13.06
N TYR A 19 -9.72 -16.41 12.64
CA TYR A 19 -8.62 -15.71 13.29
C TYR A 19 -8.67 -14.24 12.88
N CYS A 20 -9.41 -13.43 13.64
CA CYS A 20 -9.29 -11.99 13.57
C CYS A 20 -8.13 -11.59 14.49
N ASP A 21 -6.98 -11.26 13.90
CA ASP A 21 -5.84 -10.73 14.66
C ASP A 21 -6.20 -9.32 15.14
N ASN A 22 -6.87 -9.26 16.28
CA ASN A 22 -7.36 -8.03 16.89
C ASN A 22 -6.21 -7.08 17.23
N ASP A 23 -5.01 -7.58 17.52
CA ASP A 23 -3.85 -6.74 17.83
C ASP A 23 -3.31 -6.06 16.58
N ALA A 24 -3.25 -6.78 15.45
CA ALA A 24 -2.94 -6.19 14.15
C ALA A 24 -3.98 -5.13 13.74
N LEU A 25 -5.27 -5.39 13.99
CA LEU A 25 -6.35 -4.42 13.75
C LEU A 25 -6.24 -3.19 14.65
N ILE A 26 -6.02 -3.37 15.96
CA ILE A 26 -5.85 -2.26 16.91
C ILE A 26 -4.61 -1.43 16.53
N SER A 27 -3.51 -2.08 16.15
CA SER A 27 -2.31 -1.39 15.65
C SER A 27 -2.65 -0.55 14.42
N LEU A 28 -3.33 -1.14 13.42
CA LEU A 28 -3.71 -0.44 12.19
C LEU A 28 -4.62 0.77 12.46
N TYR A 29 -5.59 0.65 13.36
CA TYR A 29 -6.43 1.78 13.78
C TYR A 29 -5.63 2.86 14.54
N THR A 30 -4.70 2.46 15.40
CA THR A 30 -3.84 3.37 16.16
C THR A 30 -2.88 4.12 15.24
N ASP A 31 -2.33 3.43 14.25
CA ASP A 31 -1.45 3.95 13.21
C ASP A 31 -2.21 4.93 12.29
N VAL A 32 -3.41 4.57 11.82
CA VAL A 32 -4.31 5.46 11.06
C VAL A 32 -4.66 6.72 11.86
N ALA A 33 -5.01 6.58 13.14
CA ALA A 33 -5.38 7.70 13.99
C ALA A 33 -4.19 8.63 14.29
N SER A 34 -2.98 8.08 14.41
CA SER A 34 -1.75 8.85 14.60
C SER A 34 -1.17 9.39 13.29
N ILE A 35 -1.71 8.98 12.14
CA ILE A 35 -1.23 9.31 10.79
C ILE A 35 0.24 8.86 10.61
N ILE A 36 0.62 7.77 11.27
CA ILE A 36 1.93 7.13 11.19
C ILE A 36 1.72 5.75 10.61
N ASN A 37 2.56 5.34 9.65
CA ASN A 37 2.47 4.03 9.00
C ASN A 37 1.05 3.67 8.55
N VAL A 38 0.34 4.63 7.96
CA VAL A 38 -0.98 4.42 7.39
C VAL A 38 -0.85 3.58 6.13
N PRO A 39 -1.47 2.39 6.06
CA PRO A 39 -1.43 1.58 4.85
C PRO A 39 -2.21 2.25 3.72
N VAL A 40 -1.61 2.30 2.53
CA VAL A 40 -2.21 2.89 1.34
C VAL A 40 -1.92 2.04 0.10
N MET A 41 -2.81 2.13 -0.88
CA MET A 41 -2.53 1.69 -2.25
C MET A 41 -1.96 2.86 -3.03
N MET A 42 -0.79 2.69 -3.63
CA MET A 42 -0.12 3.71 -4.42
C MET A 42 -0.02 3.30 -5.88
N GLU A 43 -0.54 4.14 -6.77
CA GLU A 43 -0.36 4.01 -8.21
C GLU A 43 1.01 4.57 -8.61
N VAL A 44 1.81 3.75 -9.29
CA VAL A 44 3.13 4.12 -9.79
C VAL A 44 3.14 3.99 -11.30
N ARG A 45 3.32 5.13 -11.97
CA ARG A 45 3.41 5.24 -13.43
C ARG A 45 4.83 5.52 -13.88
N LEU A 46 5.37 4.63 -14.71
CA LEU A 46 6.64 4.87 -15.40
C LEU A 46 6.36 5.59 -16.71
N ILE A 47 6.97 6.77 -16.86
CA ILE A 47 6.79 7.65 -18.01
C ILE A 47 8.10 7.72 -18.79
N ASN A 48 8.04 7.44 -20.10
CA ASN A 48 9.22 7.53 -20.95
C ASN A 48 9.56 8.97 -21.33
N LYS A 49 10.71 9.17 -21.99
CA LYS A 49 11.19 10.49 -22.44
C LYS A 49 10.23 11.23 -23.40
N ARG A 50 9.26 10.53 -24.00
CA ARG A 50 8.24 11.10 -24.88
C ARG A 50 6.95 11.47 -24.13
N GLY A 51 6.95 11.37 -22.80
CA GLY A 51 5.78 11.67 -21.97
C GLY A 51 4.69 10.58 -22.00
N ARG A 52 4.97 9.40 -22.54
CA ARG A 52 3.99 8.29 -22.58
C ARG A 52 4.19 7.38 -21.38
N VAL A 53 3.07 6.97 -20.76
CA VAL A 53 3.06 5.91 -19.75
C VAL A 53 3.44 4.60 -20.43
N VAL A 54 4.49 3.95 -19.93
CA VAL A 54 4.97 2.65 -20.44
C VAL A 54 4.68 1.51 -19.47
N CYS A 55 4.38 1.83 -18.22
CA CYS A 55 3.92 0.89 -17.21
C CYS A 55 3.10 1.66 -16.19
N ASP A 56 1.99 1.06 -15.77
CA ASP A 56 1.13 1.50 -14.68
C ASP A 56 0.96 0.31 -13.74
N SER A 57 1.24 0.52 -12.46
CA SER A 57 1.28 -0.54 -11.45
C SER A 57 0.75 -0.03 -10.12
N SER A 58 0.15 -0.90 -9.33
CA SER A 58 -0.44 -0.56 -8.03
C SER A 58 0.24 -1.38 -6.94
N HIS A 59 0.76 -0.70 -5.93
CA HIS A 59 1.54 -1.31 -4.87
C HIS A 59 0.99 -0.91 -3.51
N SER A 60 0.95 -1.84 -2.57
CA SER A 60 0.65 -1.54 -1.17
C SER A 60 1.89 -0.97 -0.50
N THR A 61 1.75 0.14 0.22
CA THR A 61 2.83 0.73 1.01
C THR A 61 2.28 1.43 2.25
N TYR A 62 3.16 2.03 3.04
CA TYR A 62 2.81 2.79 4.22
C TYR A 62 3.24 4.25 4.08
N VAL A 63 2.42 5.17 4.61
CA VAL A 63 2.73 6.60 4.65
C VAL A 63 2.64 7.14 6.07
N SER A 64 3.46 8.13 6.39
CA SER A 64 3.39 8.87 7.65
C SER A 64 3.30 10.37 7.37
N LEU A 65 2.47 11.09 8.11
CA LEU A 65 2.41 12.55 8.06
C LEU A 65 3.57 13.13 8.88
N GLU A 66 4.41 13.92 8.22
CA GLU A 66 5.49 14.65 8.87
C GLU A 66 4.99 15.96 9.46
N SER A 67 5.79 16.57 10.35
CA SER A 67 5.47 17.83 11.05
C SER A 67 5.28 19.05 10.13
N ASN A 68 5.62 18.92 8.85
CA ASN A 68 5.44 19.94 7.82
C ASN A 68 4.18 19.71 6.97
N ASP A 69 3.25 18.88 7.45
CA ASP A 69 2.02 18.47 6.76
C ASP A 69 2.26 17.73 5.43
N ARG A 70 3.42 17.10 5.25
CA ARG A 70 3.71 16.26 4.08
C ARG A 70 3.70 14.79 4.44
N TYR A 71 3.19 13.98 3.53
CA TYR A 71 3.27 12.53 3.66
C TYR A 71 4.64 12.02 3.18
N ARG A 72 5.31 11.27 4.05
CA ARG A 72 6.48 10.47 3.70
C ARG A 72 6.03 9.04 3.43
N VAL A 73 6.42 8.50 2.28
CA VAL A 73 6.32 7.06 1.98
C VAL A 73 7.44 6.34 2.73
N THR A 74 7.09 5.34 3.55
CA THR A 74 8.05 4.63 4.42
C THR A 74 9.14 3.95 3.61
N ASP A 75 8.79 3.16 2.59
CA ASP A 75 9.73 2.36 1.79
C ASP A 75 9.73 2.74 0.31
N ARG A 76 9.97 4.02 0.02
CA ARG A 76 9.95 4.55 -1.36
C ARG A 76 10.86 3.78 -2.33
N THR A 77 12.03 3.33 -1.87
CA THR A 77 12.98 2.60 -2.73
C THR A 77 12.45 1.24 -3.14
N LEU A 78 11.79 0.53 -2.22
CA LEU A 78 11.16 -0.75 -2.51
C LEU A 78 10.03 -0.57 -3.53
N LEU A 79 9.14 0.41 -3.29
CA LEU A 79 8.04 0.76 -4.19
C LEU A 79 8.51 1.04 -5.63
N ILE A 80 9.60 1.79 -5.78
CA ILE A 80 10.19 2.08 -7.11
C ILE A 80 10.75 0.79 -7.72
N THR A 81 11.40 -0.05 -6.93
CA THR A 81 12.01 -1.30 -7.40
C THR A 81 10.94 -2.26 -7.92
N GLU A 82 9.85 -2.45 -7.17
CA GLU A 82 8.71 -3.28 -7.56
C GLU A 82 8.08 -2.78 -8.87
N ALA A 83 7.86 -1.47 -9.01
CA ALA A 83 7.34 -0.90 -10.26
C ALA A 83 8.26 -1.11 -11.47
N PHE A 84 9.59 -1.10 -11.27
CA PHE A 84 10.54 -1.40 -12.36
C PHE A 84 10.57 -2.89 -12.70
N ASP A 85 10.39 -3.76 -11.71
CA ASP A 85 10.32 -5.20 -11.95
C ASP A 85 9.02 -5.58 -12.68
N ASP A 86 7.89 -4.96 -12.33
CA ASP A 86 6.63 -5.10 -13.09
C ASP A 86 6.81 -4.70 -14.55
N PHE A 87 7.46 -3.57 -14.81
CA PHE A 87 7.75 -3.12 -16.17
C PHE A 87 8.64 -4.10 -16.94
N ARG A 88 9.68 -4.65 -16.29
CA ARG A 88 10.57 -5.65 -16.91
C ARG A 88 9.81 -6.93 -17.25
N ASN A 89 8.97 -7.40 -16.34
CA ASN A 89 8.17 -8.61 -16.51
C ASN A 89 7.10 -8.44 -17.60
N ALA A 90 6.50 -7.25 -17.73
CA ALA A 90 5.55 -6.94 -18.79
C ALA A 90 6.18 -6.72 -20.18
N SER A 91 7.51 -6.55 -20.24
CA SER A 91 8.26 -6.30 -21.47
C SER A 91 8.89 -7.56 -22.07
N GLN A 92 8.71 -8.73 -21.43
CA GLN A 92 9.12 -10.05 -21.92
C GLN A 92 7.97 -10.73 -22.68
#